data_AF-A0A6U6N712-F1
#
_entry.id   AF-A0A6U6N712-F1
#
_cell.length_a   1.000
_cell.length_b   1.000
_cell.length_c   1.000
_cell.angle_alpha   90.00
_cell.angle_beta   90.00
_cell.angle_gamma   90.00
#
_symmetry.space_group_name_H-M   'P 1'
#
loop_
_entity.id
_entity.type
_entity.pdbx_description
1 polymer ?
#
loop_
_entity_poly.entity_id
_entity_poly.type
_entity_poly.pdbx_seq_one_letter_code
_entity_poly.pdbx_strand_id
1 'polypeptide(L)'
;MGNACGNALCGPAADSLLAYQTLKVVNIKDHRLGGVYYGLILLIIIFVFGYEILYCNDQFEKRDVSGTPQVMISQPTMGGCNARDPDCESNFTSMEELPYCSEYAGGLEPKVSHARPCTFADRVSLLPNGVVGGYMMVPTRITTTHETQGCRPGKANGHTCRNEWVETDSEDHYVADIERYSLFISHTYHRDSLSGNNNRVLGYYLDCDLRGVGQREQNLKRLLYGDAACLGIVKRRPIECFDESCNFREAPRKELKRRKVRGGSGGGLAPDSGGKAVPYDYRTDGVYAVPNGDVFSVQKLMELAGVTSLDNATNRDGTPYREGGTVIDIEVRYSNLVPFESTFGHGEITYEYRVTAKPLHEVQDDLLRFWQPGSTTRTLERRHGVLFVVTVSGHFGFFSILNLMLMLAEAASMLAVATLLTDKIAIYMMERADVYFHSKYEETRLPPDAGEAEPAKA
;
A
#
# COMPACT_ATOMS: atom_id res chain seq x y z
N MET A 1 55.82 -65.18 9.22
CA MET A 1 55.62 -63.71 9.27
C MET A 1 55.03 -63.33 7.92
N GLY A 2 53.72 -63.18 7.71
CA GLY A 2 52.75 -62.48 8.53
C GLY A 2 52.33 -61.20 7.79
N ASN A 3 51.84 -61.33 6.55
CA ASN A 3 51.31 -60.21 5.78
C ASN A 3 49.90 -59.86 6.28
N ALA A 4 49.84 -59.04 7.32
CA ALA A 4 48.63 -58.37 7.78
C ALA A 4 48.51 -57.02 7.04
N CYS A 5 47.99 -57.06 5.80
CA CYS A 5 47.33 -55.90 5.20
C CYS A 5 45.87 -56.32 5.04
N GLY A 6 45.02 -55.77 5.90
CA GLY A 6 43.70 -56.30 6.22
C GLY A 6 42.68 -56.17 5.10
N ASN A 7 42.01 -57.29 4.82
CA ASN A 7 40.80 -57.44 4.01
C ASN A 7 39.56 -56.69 4.59
N ALA A 8 39.74 -55.61 5.35
CA ALA A 8 38.65 -54.94 6.04
C ALA A 8 37.97 -53.83 5.21
N LEU A 9 38.61 -53.32 4.15
CA LEU A 9 38.05 -52.22 3.35
C LEU A 9 37.35 -52.67 2.04
N CYS A 10 37.65 -53.86 1.52
CA CYS A 10 37.16 -54.35 0.21
C CYS A 10 36.76 -55.84 0.25
N GLY A 11 35.99 -56.25 1.26
CA GLY A 11 35.49 -57.63 1.41
C GLY A 11 33.96 -57.71 1.33
N PRO A 12 33.37 -58.93 1.33
CA PRO A 12 31.91 -59.11 1.26
C PRO A 12 31.12 -58.45 2.39
N ALA A 13 31.78 -58.18 3.54
CA ALA A 13 31.21 -57.37 4.61
C ALA A 13 31.11 -55.87 4.25
N ALA A 14 32.07 -55.33 3.50
CA ALA A 14 32.02 -53.97 2.97
C ALA A 14 30.97 -53.88 1.85
N ASP A 15 30.85 -54.90 0.99
CA ASP A 15 29.81 -54.95 -0.06
C ASP A 15 28.40 -55.03 0.54
N SER A 16 28.22 -55.78 1.64
CA SER A 16 26.95 -55.81 2.37
C SER A 16 26.67 -54.50 3.13
N LEU A 17 27.70 -53.80 3.62
CA LEU A 17 27.56 -52.52 4.30
C LEU A 17 27.24 -51.38 3.32
N LEU A 18 27.79 -51.44 2.11
CA LEU A 18 27.59 -50.48 1.03
C LEU A 18 26.52 -50.92 0.01
N ALA A 19 25.71 -51.92 0.37
CA ALA A 19 24.64 -52.42 -0.48
C ALA A 19 23.56 -51.35 -0.67
N TYR A 20 23.34 -50.93 -1.92
CA TYR A 20 22.26 -50.00 -2.28
C TYR A 20 20.95 -50.76 -2.49
N GLN A 21 19.94 -50.41 -1.70
CA GLN A 21 18.59 -50.94 -1.86
C GLN A 21 17.82 -50.11 -2.89
N THR A 22 17.19 -50.77 -3.85
CA THR A 22 16.36 -50.14 -4.87
C THR A 22 14.95 -50.74 -4.85
N LEU A 23 13.96 -49.91 -5.17
CA LEU A 23 12.57 -50.33 -5.21
C LEU A 23 12.29 -51.05 -6.54
N LYS A 24 11.66 -52.23 -6.47
CA LYS A 24 11.10 -52.90 -7.65
C LYS A 24 9.88 -52.09 -8.12
N VAL A 25 9.94 -51.55 -9.34
CA VAL A 25 8.85 -50.77 -9.94
C VAL A 25 8.05 -51.59 -10.95
N VAL A 26 6.75 -51.32 -11.03
CA VAL A 26 5.84 -51.93 -12.00
C VAL A 26 5.46 -50.88 -13.04
N ASN A 27 5.75 -51.13 -14.32
CA ASN A 27 5.44 -50.20 -15.39
C ASN A 27 4.07 -50.51 -16.02
N ILE A 28 3.06 -49.73 -15.65
CA ILE A 28 1.67 -49.91 -16.12
C ILE A 28 1.45 -49.07 -17.39
N LYS A 29 1.22 -49.74 -18.52
CA LYS A 29 0.96 -49.08 -19.82
C LYS A 29 -0.54 -48.86 -20.04
N ASP A 30 -1.11 -47.85 -19.39
CA ASP A 30 -2.50 -47.44 -19.57
C ASP A 30 -2.62 -45.93 -19.82
N HIS A 31 -3.28 -45.54 -20.91
CA HIS A 31 -3.44 -44.14 -21.30
C HIS A 31 -4.35 -43.34 -20.36
N ARG A 32 -5.35 -43.98 -19.73
CA ARG A 32 -6.27 -43.32 -18.78
C ARG A 32 -5.54 -43.00 -17.49
N LEU A 33 -4.84 -43.99 -16.94
CA LEU A 33 -4.05 -43.83 -15.72
C LEU A 33 -2.87 -42.88 -15.93
N GLY A 34 -2.16 -43.03 -17.05
CA GLY A 34 -1.11 -42.11 -17.46
C GLY A 34 -1.64 -40.69 -17.62
N GLY A 35 -2.83 -40.51 -18.20
CA GLY A 35 -3.50 -39.21 -18.31
C GLY A 35 -3.75 -38.55 -16.94
N VAL A 36 -4.21 -39.32 -15.96
CA VAL A 36 -4.39 -38.83 -14.58
C VAL A 36 -3.04 -38.44 -13.96
N TYR A 37 -2.02 -39.30 -14.07
CA TYR A 37 -0.69 -39.06 -13.50
C TYR A 37 -0.03 -37.81 -14.09
N TYR A 38 0.06 -37.72 -15.42
CA TYR A 38 0.66 -36.56 -16.08
C TYR A 38 -0.19 -35.30 -15.92
N GLY A 39 -1.52 -35.42 -15.78
CA GLY A 39 -2.40 -34.31 -15.43
C GLY A 39 -2.09 -33.73 -14.05
N LEU A 40 -1.87 -34.59 -13.05
CA LEU A 40 -1.46 -34.16 -11.70
C LEU A 40 -0.07 -33.52 -11.72
N ILE A 41 0.89 -34.10 -12.46
CA ILE A 41 2.22 -33.49 -12.63
C ILE A 41 2.11 -32.10 -13.26
N LEU A 42 1.33 -31.96 -14.33
CA LEU A 42 1.15 -30.67 -15.00
C LEU A 42 0.56 -29.63 -14.04
N LEU A 43 -0.42 -30.02 -13.24
CA LEU A 43 -1.02 -29.14 -12.22
C LEU A 43 0.03 -28.71 -11.18
N ILE A 44 0.84 -29.64 -10.68
CA ILE A 44 1.92 -29.34 -9.73
C ILE A 44 2.92 -28.36 -10.35
N ILE A 45 3.33 -28.58 -11.61
CA ILE A 45 4.26 -27.69 -12.31
C ILE A 45 3.65 -26.29 -12.46
N ILE A 46 2.39 -26.18 -12.89
CA ILE A 46 1.71 -24.89 -13.03
C ILE A 46 1.63 -24.17 -11.68
N PHE A 47 1.34 -24.90 -10.61
CA PHE A 47 1.26 -24.35 -9.27
C PHE A 47 2.63 -23.88 -8.75
N VAL A 48 3.62 -24.76 -8.68
CA VAL A 48 4.94 -24.43 -8.12
C VAL A 48 5.66 -23.42 -9.03
N PHE A 49 5.81 -23.72 -10.31
CA PHE A 49 6.57 -22.86 -11.20
C PHE A 49 5.79 -21.59 -11.58
N GLY A 50 4.51 -21.74 -11.92
CA GLY A 50 3.69 -20.61 -12.37
C GLY A 50 3.24 -19.69 -11.23
N TYR A 51 2.73 -20.26 -10.14
CA TYR A 51 2.20 -19.47 -9.03
C TYR A 51 3.26 -19.15 -7.97
N GLU A 52 3.93 -20.14 -7.38
CA GLU A 52 4.87 -19.85 -6.27
C GLU A 52 6.14 -19.11 -6.76
N ILE A 53 6.80 -19.65 -7.79
CA ILE A 53 8.07 -19.10 -8.28
C ILE A 53 7.85 -17.82 -9.11
N LEU A 54 7.00 -17.88 -10.14
CA LEU A 54 6.85 -16.76 -11.05
C LEU A 54 5.94 -15.66 -10.49
N TYR A 55 4.78 -15.99 -9.90
CA TYR A 55 3.84 -14.97 -9.43
C TYR A 55 4.17 -14.46 -8.01
N CYS A 56 4.30 -15.34 -7.02
CA CYS A 56 4.55 -14.98 -5.62
C CYS A 56 6.00 -14.60 -5.32
N ASN A 57 6.94 -15.04 -6.15
CA ASN A 57 8.37 -14.78 -6.02
C ASN A 57 8.95 -15.29 -4.68
N ASP A 58 8.54 -16.48 -4.22
CA ASP A 58 8.91 -16.99 -2.89
C ASP A 58 10.36 -17.51 -2.79
N GLN A 59 11.05 -17.72 -3.92
CA GLN A 59 12.52 -17.90 -3.97
C GLN A 59 13.29 -16.71 -3.42
N PHE A 60 12.65 -15.55 -3.34
CA PHE A 60 13.26 -14.36 -2.79
C PHE A 60 12.92 -14.24 -1.31
N GLU A 61 13.96 -14.11 -0.48
CA GLU A 61 13.83 -13.72 0.91
C GLU A 61 13.38 -12.26 0.97
N LYS A 62 12.14 -12.03 1.42
CA LYS A 62 11.53 -10.72 1.55
C LYS A 62 12.02 -10.08 2.85
N ARG A 63 12.74 -8.97 2.73
CA ARG A 63 13.22 -8.17 3.87
C ARG A 63 12.57 -6.80 3.84
N ASP A 64 12.09 -6.33 4.99
CA ASP A 64 11.37 -5.06 5.10
C ASP A 64 12.21 -3.88 4.59
N VAL A 65 11.63 -2.76 4.20
CA VAL A 65 12.37 -1.55 3.84
C VAL A 65 12.21 -0.52 4.96
N SER A 66 13.31 0.13 5.34
CA SER A 66 13.25 1.31 6.21
C SER A 66 13.51 2.58 5.41
N GLY A 67 12.90 3.68 5.80
CA GLY A 67 13.00 4.93 5.06
C GLY A 67 12.55 6.12 5.88
N THR A 68 13.04 7.29 5.51
CA THR A 68 12.66 8.54 6.17
C THR A 68 11.89 9.41 5.18
N PRO A 69 10.62 9.72 5.45
CA PRO A 69 9.86 10.68 4.68
C PRO A 69 10.13 12.11 5.14
N GLN A 70 10.00 13.04 4.21
CA GLN A 70 9.99 14.48 4.40
C GLN A 70 8.76 15.02 3.67
N VAL A 71 7.94 15.79 4.40
CA VAL A 71 6.76 16.41 3.85
C VAL A 71 6.82 17.93 3.95
N MET A 72 6.28 18.60 2.94
CA MET A 72 6.17 20.04 2.89
C MET A 72 4.86 20.43 2.23
N ILE A 73 4.21 21.48 2.69
CA ILE A 73 2.98 22.01 2.08
C ILE A 73 3.27 23.36 1.42
N SER A 74 2.54 23.68 0.36
CA SER A 74 2.56 24.98 -0.29
C SER A 74 1.13 25.44 -0.59
N GLN A 75 0.88 26.74 -0.41
CA GLN A 75 -0.37 27.37 -0.84
C GLN A 75 -0.52 27.33 -2.37
N PRO A 76 -1.74 27.44 -2.91
CA PRO A 76 -1.96 27.54 -4.35
C PRO A 76 -1.30 28.81 -4.92
N THR A 77 -0.55 28.68 -6.01
CA THR A 77 0.16 29.78 -6.67
C THR A 77 -0.25 29.95 -8.14
N MET A 78 -0.15 31.17 -8.64
CA MET A 78 -0.36 31.48 -10.05
C MET A 78 0.73 30.82 -10.89
N GLY A 79 0.38 30.08 -11.94
CA GLY A 79 1.38 29.45 -12.81
C GLY A 79 2.22 28.32 -12.17
N GLY A 80 2.05 28.03 -10.88
CA GLY A 80 2.69 26.89 -10.21
C GLY A 80 4.12 27.20 -9.82
N CYS A 81 4.43 28.50 -9.69
CA CYS A 81 5.70 28.98 -9.17
C CYS A 81 5.90 28.54 -7.72
N ASN A 82 7.16 28.58 -7.29
CA ASN A 82 7.52 28.27 -5.92
C ASN A 82 7.06 29.41 -5.01
N ALA A 83 6.22 29.10 -4.01
CA ALA A 83 5.69 30.08 -3.06
C ALA A 83 6.75 30.79 -2.20
N ARG A 84 8.03 30.40 -2.29
CA ARG A 84 9.15 31.10 -1.67
C ARG A 84 9.69 32.25 -2.51
N ASP A 85 9.39 32.28 -3.81
CA ASP A 85 9.89 33.30 -4.71
C ASP A 85 9.10 34.59 -4.50
N PRO A 86 9.75 35.75 -4.41
CA PRO A 86 9.08 37.02 -4.10
C PRO A 86 8.09 37.47 -5.18
N ASP A 87 8.30 37.07 -6.43
CA ASP A 87 7.44 37.40 -7.57
C ASP A 87 6.28 36.40 -7.74
N CYS A 88 6.18 35.38 -6.88
CA CYS A 88 5.17 34.35 -6.99
C CYS A 88 3.87 34.75 -6.28
N GLU A 89 2.85 35.08 -7.07
CA GLU A 89 1.53 35.43 -6.55
C GLU A 89 0.74 34.19 -6.10
N SER A 90 -0.02 34.34 -5.01
CA SER A 90 -0.93 33.31 -4.51
C SER A 90 -2.24 33.32 -5.30
N ASN A 91 -2.81 32.14 -5.53
CA ASN A 91 -4.03 31.96 -6.32
C ASN A 91 -5.16 31.40 -5.45
N PHE A 92 -5.59 32.18 -4.46
CA PHE A 92 -6.73 31.83 -3.61
C PHE A 92 -8.05 32.09 -4.33
N THR A 93 -9.04 31.22 -4.11
CA THR A 93 -10.43 31.51 -4.46
C THR A 93 -10.98 32.63 -3.58
N SER A 94 -11.97 33.36 -4.10
CA SER A 94 -12.66 34.37 -3.32
C SER A 94 -13.46 33.70 -2.20
N MET A 95 -13.45 34.29 -0.99
CA MET A 95 -14.23 33.79 0.15
C MET A 95 -15.75 33.78 -0.13
N GLU A 96 -16.21 34.63 -1.06
CA GLU A 96 -17.60 34.69 -1.50
C GLU A 96 -18.03 33.45 -2.31
N GLU A 97 -17.08 32.67 -2.83
CA GLU A 97 -17.30 31.46 -3.63
C GLU A 97 -17.21 30.17 -2.80
N LEU A 98 -16.71 30.24 -1.56
CA LEU A 98 -16.49 29.09 -0.68
C LEU A 98 -17.71 28.80 0.22
N PRO A 99 -18.42 27.66 0.06
CA PRO A 99 -19.71 27.42 0.71
C PRO A 99 -19.65 27.24 2.24
N TYR A 100 -18.47 26.93 2.78
CA TYR A 100 -18.21 26.82 4.22
C TYR A 100 -17.78 28.15 4.87
N CYS A 101 -17.57 29.21 4.09
CA CYS A 101 -17.24 30.53 4.59
C CYS A 101 -18.50 31.34 4.93
N SER A 102 -18.43 32.18 5.96
CA SER A 102 -19.55 33.01 6.39
C SER A 102 -19.93 34.07 5.33
N GLU A 103 -18.94 34.52 4.57
CA GLU A 103 -18.96 35.50 3.50
C GLU A 103 -19.57 34.97 2.19
N TYR A 104 -19.88 33.66 2.12
CA TYR A 104 -20.44 33.03 0.92
C TYR A 104 -21.68 33.77 0.40
N ALA A 105 -21.59 34.30 -0.82
CA ALA A 105 -22.62 35.14 -1.43
C ALA A 105 -23.76 34.32 -2.08
N GLY A 106 -23.66 32.99 -2.05
CA GLY A 106 -24.57 32.08 -2.73
C GLY A 106 -24.12 31.80 -4.17
N GLY A 107 -24.15 30.53 -4.58
CA GLY A 107 -23.64 30.09 -5.87
C GLY A 107 -24.16 28.69 -6.27
N LEU A 108 -23.31 27.86 -6.88
CA LEU A 108 -23.69 26.53 -7.35
C LEU A 108 -23.99 25.53 -6.22
N GLU A 109 -23.38 25.70 -5.04
CA GLU A 109 -23.54 24.79 -3.91
C GLU A 109 -24.33 25.46 -2.77
N PRO A 110 -25.14 24.70 -2.01
CA PRO A 110 -25.83 25.25 -0.86
C PRO A 110 -24.83 25.63 0.24
N LYS A 111 -25.10 26.76 0.91
CA LYS A 111 -24.32 27.18 2.08
C LYS A 111 -24.40 26.10 3.17
N VAL A 112 -23.26 25.74 3.72
CA VAL A 112 -23.17 24.67 4.72
C VAL A 112 -23.65 25.18 6.08
N SER A 113 -24.28 24.32 6.89
CA SER A 113 -24.88 24.70 8.18
C SER A 113 -23.85 25.18 9.22
N HIS A 114 -22.61 24.72 9.13
CA HIS A 114 -21.52 25.05 10.05
C HIS A 114 -20.59 26.15 9.51
N ALA A 115 -21.08 27.05 8.65
CA ALA A 115 -20.25 28.10 8.06
C ALA A 115 -19.67 29.05 9.13
N ARG A 116 -18.38 29.40 8.98
CA ARG A 116 -17.61 30.29 9.89
C ARG A 116 -16.81 31.32 9.10
N PRO A 117 -16.36 32.43 9.71
CA PRO A 117 -15.48 33.39 9.03
C PRO A 117 -14.21 32.71 8.53
N CYS A 118 -13.75 33.10 7.35
CA CYS A 118 -12.61 32.47 6.69
C CYS A 118 -11.38 33.39 6.68
N THR A 119 -10.19 32.78 6.74
CA THR A 119 -8.91 33.48 6.65
C THR A 119 -8.00 32.78 5.65
N PHE A 120 -7.18 33.56 4.94
CA PHE A 120 -6.11 33.01 4.12
C PHE A 120 -4.89 32.73 4.99
N ALA A 121 -4.28 31.55 4.79
CA ALA A 121 -3.10 31.15 5.54
C ALA A 121 -2.01 30.64 4.59
N ASP A 122 -0.88 31.31 4.52
CA ASP A 122 0.26 30.81 3.77
C ASP A 122 0.91 29.61 4.48
N ARG A 123 1.89 28.97 3.82
CA ARG A 123 2.64 27.85 4.40
C ARG A 123 3.19 28.14 5.81
N VAL A 124 3.69 29.35 6.06
CA VAL A 124 4.30 29.71 7.36
C VAL A 124 3.23 29.88 8.43
N SER A 125 2.09 30.49 8.09
CA SER A 125 0.96 30.67 9.00
C SER A 125 0.32 29.32 9.36
N LEU A 126 0.21 28.41 8.39
CA LEU A 126 -0.28 27.05 8.64
C LEU A 126 0.63 26.26 9.58
N LEU A 127 1.96 26.41 9.46
CA LEU A 127 2.94 25.59 10.17
C LEU A 127 4.05 26.46 10.79
N PRO A 128 3.76 27.19 11.88
CA PRO A 128 4.71 28.11 12.49
C PRO A 128 5.91 27.37 13.12
N ASN A 129 5.68 26.15 13.61
CA ASN A 129 6.73 25.28 14.16
C ASN A 129 7.47 24.50 13.06
N GLY A 130 7.12 24.71 11.80
CA GLY A 130 7.59 23.90 10.68
C GLY A 130 7.03 22.48 10.72
N VAL A 131 7.76 21.57 10.10
CA VAL A 131 7.39 20.16 9.97
C VAL A 131 8.55 19.34 10.48
N VAL A 132 8.27 18.41 11.39
CA VAL A 132 9.29 17.52 11.96
C VAL A 132 8.92 16.08 11.63
N GLY A 133 9.65 15.48 10.68
CA GLY A 133 9.50 14.08 10.31
C GLY A 133 8.41 13.83 9.25
N GLY A 134 7.73 12.69 9.39
CA GLY A 134 6.77 12.17 8.42
C GLY A 134 5.32 12.57 8.64
N TYR A 135 5.00 13.35 9.67
CA TYR A 135 3.63 13.77 9.95
C TYR A 135 3.51 15.29 9.94
N MET A 136 2.34 15.78 9.53
CA MET A 136 2.04 17.19 9.44
C MET A 136 0.54 17.39 9.69
N MET A 137 0.20 18.23 10.65
CA MET A 137 -1.19 18.65 10.85
C MET A 137 -1.47 19.90 10.02
N VAL A 138 -2.42 19.78 9.11
CA VAL A 138 -2.88 20.87 8.26
C VAL A 138 -4.19 21.39 8.86
N PRO A 139 -4.19 22.60 9.48
CA PRO A 139 -5.37 23.12 10.15
C PRO A 139 -6.45 23.49 9.13
N THR A 140 -7.67 23.06 9.39
CA THR A 140 -8.88 23.45 8.66
C THR A 140 -9.69 24.48 9.44
N ARG A 141 -9.59 24.41 10.78
CA ARG A 141 -10.21 25.34 11.74
C ARG A 141 -9.17 25.82 12.74
N ILE A 142 -9.17 27.11 13.01
CA ILE A 142 -8.29 27.76 13.96
C ILE A 142 -9.16 28.55 14.94
N THR A 143 -9.08 28.19 16.21
CA THR A 143 -9.70 28.92 17.32
C THR A 143 -8.64 29.81 17.97
N THR A 144 -8.86 31.11 17.95
CA THR A 144 -7.99 32.08 18.63
C THR A 144 -8.64 32.51 19.93
N THR A 145 -8.00 32.22 21.05
CA THR A 145 -8.48 32.55 22.39
C THR A 145 -7.59 33.60 23.01
N HIS A 146 -8.18 34.74 23.37
CA HIS A 146 -7.50 35.81 24.10
C HIS A 146 -7.71 35.64 25.59
N GLU A 147 -6.63 35.47 26.33
CA GLU A 147 -6.66 35.31 27.78
C GLU A 147 -5.93 36.44 28.50
N THR A 148 -6.52 36.86 29.61
CA THR A 148 -5.93 37.84 30.53
C THR A 148 -5.54 37.16 31.84
N GLN A 149 -4.49 37.65 32.49
CA GLN A 149 -4.02 37.10 33.75
C GLN A 149 -5.02 37.44 34.87
N GLY A 150 -5.70 36.42 35.39
CA GLY A 150 -6.74 36.57 36.41
C GLY A 150 -6.16 36.73 37.82
N CYS A 151 -5.18 35.89 38.19
CA CYS A 151 -4.44 36.04 39.44
C CYS A 151 -2.99 35.59 39.35
N ARG A 152 -2.14 36.21 40.18
CA ARG A 152 -0.76 35.78 40.41
C ARG A 152 -0.64 35.26 41.85
N PRO A 153 -0.17 34.03 42.08
CA PRO A 153 0.04 33.51 43.44
C PRO A 153 1.06 34.38 44.20
N GLY A 154 0.65 34.93 45.34
CA GLY A 154 1.46 35.81 46.18
C GLY A 154 0.95 35.86 47.62
N LYS A 155 1.62 36.63 48.49
CA LYS A 155 1.21 36.72 49.90
C LYS A 155 -0.23 37.22 50.09
N ALA A 156 -0.70 38.07 49.18
CA ALA A 156 -2.03 38.68 49.23
C ALA A 156 -3.20 37.67 49.05
N ASN A 157 -2.99 36.58 48.30
CA ASN A 157 -3.99 35.52 48.08
C ASN A 157 -3.57 34.19 48.71
N GLY A 158 -2.68 34.22 49.72
CA GLY A 158 -2.22 33.01 50.40
C GLY A 158 -1.45 32.05 49.50
N HIS A 159 -0.80 32.54 48.45
CA HIS A 159 -0.16 31.74 47.40
C HIS A 159 -1.13 30.81 46.65
N THR A 160 -2.42 31.13 46.66
CA THR A 160 -3.45 30.37 45.94
C THR A 160 -4.07 31.18 44.82
N CYS A 161 -4.44 30.51 43.74
CA CYS A 161 -5.11 31.10 42.59
C CYS A 161 -6.05 30.03 42.03
N ARG A 162 -7.31 30.39 41.73
CA ARG A 162 -8.29 29.43 41.18
C ARG A 162 -8.02 29.19 39.70
N ASN A 163 -8.01 30.27 38.92
CA ASN A 163 -7.65 30.28 37.51
C ASN A 163 -6.56 31.32 37.29
N GLU A 164 -5.37 30.89 36.88
CA GLU A 164 -4.25 31.80 36.59
C GLU A 164 -4.57 32.70 35.39
N TRP A 165 -5.23 32.15 34.39
CA TRP A 165 -5.63 32.80 33.15
C TRP A 165 -7.14 32.72 32.98
N VAL A 166 -7.74 33.80 32.48
CA VAL A 166 -9.18 33.91 32.25
C VAL A 166 -9.40 34.28 30.79
N GLU A 167 -10.18 33.45 30.11
CA GLU A 167 -10.64 33.70 28.75
C GLU A 167 -11.47 34.98 28.70
N THR A 168 -11.04 35.88 27.82
CA THR A 168 -11.69 37.18 27.59
C THR A 168 -12.52 37.13 26.33
N ASP A 169 -11.99 36.49 25.28
CA ASP A 169 -12.65 36.36 23.99
C ASP A 169 -12.15 35.10 23.27
N SER A 170 -12.98 34.52 22.41
CA SER A 170 -12.61 33.40 21.56
C SER A 170 -13.33 33.47 20.22
N GLU A 171 -12.55 33.38 19.15
CA GLU A 171 -13.05 33.43 17.78
C GLU A 171 -12.63 32.17 17.02
N ASP A 172 -13.55 31.62 16.23
CA ASP A 172 -13.30 30.47 15.37
C ASP A 172 -13.27 30.89 13.90
N HIS A 173 -12.16 30.59 13.23
CA HIS A 173 -11.97 30.88 11.81
C HIS A 173 -11.66 29.60 11.03
N TYR A 174 -12.19 29.48 9.81
CA TYR A 174 -11.77 28.44 8.88
C TYR A 174 -10.60 28.91 8.02
N VAL A 175 -9.76 27.95 7.63
CA VAL A 175 -8.72 28.17 6.64
C VAL A 175 -9.33 28.00 5.25
N ALA A 176 -9.26 29.04 4.44
CA ALA A 176 -9.77 29.02 3.07
C ALA A 176 -8.92 28.11 2.16
N ASP A 177 -9.58 27.47 1.19
CA ASP A 177 -8.95 26.80 0.05
C ASP A 177 -8.03 25.61 0.34
N ILE A 178 -8.12 25.01 1.54
CA ILE A 178 -7.17 23.99 2.01
C ILE A 178 -7.06 22.77 1.08
N GLU A 179 -8.15 22.41 0.40
CA GLU A 179 -8.23 21.33 -0.57
C GLU A 179 -7.30 21.55 -1.78
N ARG A 180 -7.03 22.81 -2.15
CA ARG A 180 -6.19 23.18 -3.29
C ARG A 180 -4.70 23.27 -2.95
N TYR A 181 -4.33 23.10 -1.68
CA TYR A 181 -2.93 23.12 -1.27
C TYR A 181 -2.20 21.92 -1.83
N SER A 182 -0.91 22.11 -2.11
CA SER A 182 -0.04 21.07 -2.64
C SER A 182 0.88 20.55 -1.56
N LEU A 183 0.82 19.25 -1.31
CA LEU A 183 1.71 18.50 -0.44
C LEU A 183 2.85 17.89 -1.27
N PHE A 184 4.07 18.32 -0.99
CA PHE A 184 5.30 17.75 -1.51
C PHE A 184 5.79 16.65 -0.58
N ILE A 185 6.06 15.47 -1.12
CA ILE A 185 6.52 14.28 -0.41
C ILE A 185 7.83 13.82 -1.03
N SER A 186 8.88 13.76 -0.21
CA SER A 186 10.17 13.17 -0.57
C SER A 186 10.48 12.06 0.42
N HIS A 187 11.05 10.94 -0.03
CA HIS A 187 11.25 9.80 0.86
C HIS A 187 12.43 8.93 0.45
N THR A 188 13.26 8.60 1.42
CA THR A 188 14.39 7.70 1.23
C THR A 188 13.99 6.25 1.48
N TYR A 189 14.74 5.32 0.91
CA TYR A 189 14.64 3.91 1.23
C TYR A 189 16.02 3.34 1.49
N HIS A 190 16.08 2.36 2.38
CA HIS A 190 17.29 1.65 2.75
C HIS A 190 16.98 0.22 3.17
N ARG A 191 17.72 -0.72 2.60
CA ARG A 191 17.86 -2.10 3.08
C ARG A 191 19.16 -2.68 2.56
N ASP A 192 20.03 -3.08 3.48
CA ASP A 192 21.33 -3.68 3.17
C ASP A 192 22.14 -2.81 2.20
N SER A 193 22.48 -3.32 1.00
CA SER A 193 23.21 -2.58 -0.03
C SER A 193 22.32 -1.67 -0.90
N LEU A 194 20.99 -1.83 -0.84
CA LEU A 194 20.05 -1.03 -1.61
C LEU A 194 19.67 0.22 -0.80
N SER A 195 20.01 1.38 -1.33
CA SER A 195 19.59 2.65 -0.76
C SER A 195 19.39 3.69 -1.85
N GLY A 196 18.51 4.65 -1.60
CA GLY A 196 18.22 5.71 -2.54
C GLY A 196 17.13 6.65 -2.07
N ASN A 197 16.67 7.46 -3.00
CA ASN A 197 15.58 8.41 -2.83
C ASN A 197 14.56 8.22 -3.96
N ASN A 198 13.34 8.70 -3.76
CA ASN A 198 12.24 8.57 -4.71
C ASN A 198 12.50 9.21 -6.08
N ASN A 199 13.36 10.24 -6.15
CA ASN A 199 13.69 10.93 -7.39
C ASN A 199 14.43 10.12 -8.47
N ARG A 200 14.90 8.91 -8.17
CA ARG A 200 15.59 8.02 -9.13
C ARG A 200 14.77 6.80 -9.52
N VAL A 201 13.57 6.69 -8.96
CA VAL A 201 12.74 5.51 -9.04
C VAL A 201 11.36 5.90 -9.56
N LEU A 202 10.77 5.06 -10.41
CA LEU A 202 9.43 5.29 -10.90
C LEU A 202 8.39 5.03 -9.80
N GLY A 203 7.61 6.06 -9.51
CA GLY A 203 6.52 6.04 -8.53
C GLY A 203 5.17 5.71 -9.13
N TYR A 204 4.30 5.14 -8.30
CA TYR A 204 2.91 4.84 -8.64
C TYR A 204 1.99 5.27 -7.49
N TYR A 205 0.70 5.41 -7.75
CA TYR A 205 -0.31 5.56 -6.72
C TYR A 205 -1.50 4.64 -7.00
N LEU A 206 -2.18 4.22 -5.93
CA LEU A 206 -3.34 3.35 -6.00
C LEU A 206 -4.61 4.22 -6.05
N ASP A 207 -5.26 4.23 -7.20
CA ASP A 207 -6.51 4.94 -7.45
C ASP A 207 -7.71 4.00 -7.34
N CYS A 208 -8.78 4.45 -6.69
CA CYS A 208 -10.01 3.68 -6.57
C CYS A 208 -10.98 4.04 -7.70
N ASP A 209 -11.00 3.24 -8.77
CA ASP A 209 -11.90 3.49 -9.88
C ASP A 209 -13.28 2.87 -9.61
N LEU A 210 -14.27 3.72 -9.39
CA LEU A 210 -15.68 3.33 -9.23
C LEU A 210 -16.37 3.06 -10.58
N ARG A 211 -15.77 3.44 -11.72
CA ARG A 211 -16.38 3.31 -13.04
C ARG A 211 -16.52 1.83 -13.39
N GLY A 212 -17.77 1.40 -13.62
CA GLY A 212 -18.09 0.03 -14.04
C GLY A 212 -18.40 -0.94 -12.91
N VAL A 213 -18.40 -0.50 -11.63
CA VAL A 213 -18.80 -1.34 -10.49
C VAL A 213 -20.26 -1.04 -10.13
N GLY A 214 -21.12 -2.06 -10.21
CA GLY A 214 -22.54 -1.93 -9.88
C GLY A 214 -22.79 -1.68 -8.38
N GLN A 215 -23.86 -0.98 -8.05
CA GLN A 215 -24.19 -0.57 -6.68
C GLN A 215 -24.34 -1.75 -5.69
N ARG A 216 -24.76 -2.93 -6.17
CA ARG A 216 -24.83 -4.15 -5.36
C ARG A 216 -23.46 -4.65 -4.91
N GLU A 217 -22.46 -4.56 -5.77
CA GLU A 217 -21.09 -4.97 -5.45
C GLU A 217 -20.43 -3.99 -4.49
N GLN A 218 -20.69 -2.69 -4.67
CA GLN A 218 -20.26 -1.65 -3.74
C GLN A 218 -20.83 -1.89 -2.33
N ASN A 219 -22.13 -2.17 -2.23
CA ASN A 219 -22.77 -2.46 -0.94
C ASN A 219 -22.18 -3.73 -0.27
N LEU A 220 -21.85 -4.76 -1.04
CA LEU A 220 -21.22 -5.97 -0.51
C LEU A 220 -19.81 -5.68 0.01
N LYS A 221 -18.98 -4.94 -0.76
CA LYS A 221 -17.64 -4.55 -0.32
C LYS A 221 -17.70 -3.68 0.94
N ARG A 222 -18.67 -2.77 1.01
CA ARG A 222 -18.94 -1.94 2.19
C ARG A 222 -19.25 -2.78 3.42
N LEU A 223 -20.04 -3.84 3.26
CA LEU A 223 -20.36 -4.77 4.35
C LEU A 223 -19.15 -5.59 4.82
N LEU A 224 -18.30 -6.03 3.89
CA LEU A 224 -17.15 -6.90 4.19
C LEU A 224 -15.93 -6.13 4.72
N TYR A 225 -15.65 -4.96 4.15
CA TYR A 225 -14.40 -4.22 4.36
C TYR A 225 -14.62 -2.85 5.02
N GLY A 226 -15.87 -2.46 5.28
CA GLY A 226 -16.25 -1.17 5.87
C GLY A 226 -16.25 -0.01 4.88
N ASP A 227 -16.56 1.18 5.39
CA ASP A 227 -16.71 2.40 4.59
C ASP A 227 -15.40 3.01 4.10
N ALA A 228 -14.28 2.68 4.75
CA ALA A 228 -12.95 3.20 4.41
C ALA A 228 -12.23 2.39 3.30
N ALA A 229 -12.83 1.31 2.82
CA ALA A 229 -12.26 0.46 1.78
C ALA A 229 -12.70 0.91 0.39
N CYS A 230 -11.80 0.79 -0.59
CA CYS A 230 -12.15 1.04 -1.99
C CYS A 230 -13.29 0.12 -2.44
N LEU A 231 -14.45 0.72 -2.72
CA LEU A 231 -15.64 0.00 -3.22
C LEU A 231 -15.51 -0.37 -4.71
N GLY A 232 -14.55 0.24 -5.40
CA GLY A 232 -14.28 0.08 -6.83
C GLY A 232 -13.26 -0.99 -7.18
N ILE A 233 -12.56 -0.76 -8.29
CA ILE A 233 -11.38 -1.52 -8.72
C ILE A 233 -10.15 -0.67 -8.40
N VAL A 234 -9.22 -1.23 -7.64
CA VAL A 234 -7.94 -0.57 -7.35
C VAL A 234 -7.08 -0.61 -8.61
N LYS A 235 -6.74 0.57 -9.15
CA LYS A 235 -5.87 0.73 -10.31
C LYS A 235 -4.55 1.36 -9.89
N ARG A 236 -3.45 0.72 -10.28
CA ARG A 236 -2.10 1.25 -10.10
C ARG A 236 -1.79 2.21 -11.25
N ARG A 237 -1.64 3.51 -10.96
CA ARG A 237 -1.32 4.56 -11.94
C ARG A 237 0.10 5.07 -11.74
N PRO A 238 0.87 5.30 -12.82
CA PRO A 238 2.20 5.91 -12.70
C PRO A 238 2.09 7.38 -12.32
N ILE A 239 3.08 7.89 -11.60
CA ILE A 239 3.26 9.32 -11.38
C ILE A 239 4.06 9.87 -12.56
N GLU A 240 3.44 10.81 -13.29
CA GLU A 240 4.08 11.45 -14.44
C GLU A 240 4.91 12.66 -13.98
N CYS A 241 5.99 12.92 -14.71
CA CYS A 241 6.82 14.08 -14.45
C CYS A 241 6.16 15.37 -14.92
N PHE A 242 6.27 16.39 -14.08
CA PHE A 242 5.81 17.73 -14.40
C PHE A 242 6.60 18.37 -15.54
N ASP A 243 7.90 18.08 -15.63
CA ASP A 243 8.81 18.60 -16.65
C ASP A 243 9.90 17.56 -16.99
N GLU A 244 10.63 17.74 -18.10
CA GLU A 244 11.73 16.87 -18.57
C GLU A 244 12.94 16.81 -17.59
N SER A 245 12.86 17.51 -16.47
CA SER A 245 13.92 17.61 -15.45
C SER A 245 14.02 16.39 -14.50
N CYS A 246 13.10 15.43 -14.60
CA CYS A 246 13.16 14.20 -13.84
C CYS A 246 14.23 13.22 -14.35
N ASN A 247 14.97 12.58 -13.44
CA ASN A 247 16.06 11.67 -13.78
C ASN A 247 15.68 10.18 -13.77
N PHE A 248 14.42 9.83 -13.54
CA PHE A 248 13.98 8.43 -13.49
C PHE A 248 13.40 7.97 -14.84
N ARG A 249 13.48 6.66 -15.12
CA ARG A 249 12.96 6.06 -16.36
C ARG A 249 11.45 6.32 -16.45
N GLU A 250 11.00 7.00 -17.50
CA GLU A 250 9.58 7.16 -17.79
C GLU A 250 8.90 5.79 -17.84
N ALA A 251 7.68 5.70 -17.29
CA ALA A 251 6.88 4.50 -17.41
C ALA A 251 6.76 4.12 -18.91
N PRO A 252 6.89 2.84 -19.28
CA PRO A 252 6.66 2.44 -20.66
C PRO A 252 5.24 2.87 -21.04
N ARG A 253 5.13 3.81 -21.99
CA ARG A 253 3.87 4.23 -22.64
C ARG A 253 3.27 3.03 -23.38
N LYS A 254 2.82 2.00 -22.66
CA LYS A 254 2.04 0.88 -23.20
C LYS A 254 0.68 1.44 -23.60
N GLU A 255 0.59 1.82 -24.88
CA GLU A 255 -0.62 1.94 -25.68
C GLU A 255 -1.92 2.33 -24.92
N LEU A 256 -2.07 3.60 -24.56
CA LEU A 256 -3.36 4.22 -24.85
C LEU A 256 -3.48 4.19 -26.38
N LYS A 257 -4.13 3.15 -26.91
CA LYS A 257 -4.44 3.04 -28.34
C LYS A 257 -5.16 4.32 -28.76
N ARG A 258 -4.39 5.24 -29.33
CA ARG A 258 -4.89 6.34 -30.15
C ARG A 258 -5.78 5.69 -31.21
N ARG A 259 -7.09 5.82 -31.03
CA ARG A 259 -8.07 5.52 -32.07
C ARG A 259 -7.77 6.52 -33.19
N LYS A 260 -6.95 6.07 -34.15
CA LYS A 260 -6.40 6.86 -35.24
C LYS A 260 -7.57 7.24 -36.16
N VAL A 261 -8.16 8.41 -35.94
CA VAL A 261 -8.98 9.06 -36.97
C VAL A 261 -8.04 9.41 -38.11
N ARG A 262 -8.35 8.88 -39.28
CA ARG A 262 -7.50 8.89 -40.46
C ARG A 262 -7.66 10.24 -41.16
N GLY A 263 -6.63 11.09 -41.09
CA GLY A 263 -6.47 12.26 -41.96
C GLY A 263 -6.11 13.54 -41.20
N GLY A 264 -4.93 14.10 -41.49
CA GLY A 264 -4.51 15.44 -41.07
C GLY A 264 -3.31 15.46 -40.12
N SER A 265 -2.23 16.08 -40.57
CA SER A 265 -1.03 16.41 -39.78
C SER A 265 -1.38 17.43 -38.68
N GLY A 266 -0.86 17.26 -37.46
CA GLY A 266 -1.04 18.22 -36.35
C GLY A 266 -1.71 17.62 -35.11
N GLY A 267 -1.26 18.04 -33.92
CA GLY A 267 -1.61 17.47 -32.60
C GLY A 267 -3.12 17.30 -32.34
N GLY A 268 -3.49 16.17 -31.72
CA GLY A 268 -4.87 15.77 -31.50
C GLY A 268 -5.34 15.93 -30.06
N LEU A 269 -6.32 16.84 -29.87
CA LEU A 269 -7.23 16.95 -28.74
C LEU A 269 -8.43 15.98 -28.89
N ALA A 270 -9.07 15.60 -27.78
CA ALA A 270 -10.41 15.01 -27.76
C ALA A 270 -11.45 16.11 -27.42
N PRO A 271 -12.69 16.05 -27.92
CA PRO A 271 -13.61 17.19 -27.88
C PRO A 271 -14.64 17.10 -26.75
N ASP A 272 -14.93 18.24 -26.16
CA ASP A 272 -16.11 18.58 -25.39
C ASP A 272 -16.88 19.74 -26.04
N SER A 273 -18.20 19.73 -25.79
CA SER A 273 -19.25 20.52 -26.43
C SER A 273 -19.20 22.01 -26.07
N GLY A 274 -18.13 22.69 -26.48
CA GLY A 274 -17.90 24.10 -26.19
C GLY A 274 -16.75 24.77 -26.96
N GLY A 275 -16.01 24.05 -27.80
CA GLY A 275 -15.21 24.65 -28.89
C GLY A 275 -14.09 25.62 -28.47
N LYS A 276 -13.64 25.62 -27.22
CA LYS A 276 -12.40 26.29 -26.80
C LYS A 276 -11.43 25.24 -26.27
N ALA A 277 -10.32 25.05 -26.99
CA ALA A 277 -9.21 24.23 -26.54
C ALA A 277 -8.56 24.90 -25.32
N VAL A 278 -8.77 24.32 -24.13
CA VAL A 278 -8.01 24.63 -22.93
C VAL A 278 -6.76 23.73 -22.94
N PRO A 279 -5.55 24.25 -22.68
CA PRO A 279 -4.36 23.41 -22.53
C PRO A 279 -4.60 22.34 -21.47
N TYR A 280 -4.15 21.10 -21.71
CA TYR A 280 -4.17 20.05 -20.70
C TYR A 280 -3.18 20.45 -19.59
N ASP A 281 -3.70 21.03 -18.51
CA ASP A 281 -2.92 21.47 -17.35
C ASP A 281 -2.64 20.24 -16.47
N TYR A 282 -1.37 19.92 -16.20
CA TYR A 282 -0.99 18.82 -15.29
C TYR A 282 -1.56 18.98 -13.87
N ARG A 283 -2.13 20.16 -13.55
CA ARG A 283 -3.00 20.37 -12.39
C ARG A 283 -4.31 19.58 -12.37
N THR A 284 -4.79 19.02 -13.49
CA THR A 284 -6.17 18.49 -13.54
C THR A 284 -6.40 17.24 -12.70
N ASP A 285 -5.38 16.38 -12.51
CA ASP A 285 -5.48 15.18 -11.66
C ASP A 285 -4.86 15.38 -10.27
N GLY A 286 -4.16 16.51 -10.05
CA GLY A 286 -3.58 16.88 -8.76
C GLY A 286 -2.45 15.96 -8.27
N VAL A 287 -1.78 15.21 -9.15
CA VAL A 287 -0.60 14.37 -8.84
C VAL A 287 0.46 14.54 -9.91
N TYR A 288 1.69 14.84 -9.52
CA TYR A 288 2.83 14.91 -10.44
C TYR A 288 4.17 14.76 -9.71
N ALA A 289 5.20 14.32 -10.42
CA ALA A 289 6.57 14.25 -9.91
C ALA A 289 7.37 15.50 -10.29
N VAL A 290 8.23 15.94 -9.39
CA VAL A 290 9.27 16.96 -9.61
C VAL A 290 10.64 16.37 -9.26
N PRO A 291 11.77 16.97 -9.67
CA PRO A 291 13.10 16.39 -9.47
C PRO A 291 13.48 16.05 -8.02
N ASN A 292 12.82 16.66 -7.04
CA ASN A 292 13.11 16.49 -5.63
C ASN A 292 12.11 15.58 -4.89
N GLY A 293 11.01 15.19 -5.53
CA GLY A 293 9.96 14.37 -4.91
C GLY A 293 8.63 14.45 -5.64
N ASP A 294 7.57 13.95 -5.02
CA ASP A 294 6.24 13.90 -5.62
C ASP A 294 5.34 14.98 -5.00
N VAL A 295 4.39 15.47 -5.79
CA VAL A 295 3.43 16.48 -5.36
C VAL A 295 2.02 15.94 -5.52
N PHE A 296 1.24 16.08 -4.45
CA PHE A 296 -0.16 15.74 -4.41
C PHE A 296 -0.97 16.95 -3.93
N SER A 297 -2.09 17.26 -4.57
CA SER A 297 -3.06 18.16 -3.98
C SER A 297 -3.72 17.51 -2.76
N VAL A 298 -4.09 18.32 -1.77
CA VAL A 298 -4.81 17.86 -0.57
C VAL A 298 -6.14 17.20 -0.97
N GLN A 299 -6.86 17.79 -1.92
CA GLN A 299 -8.07 17.21 -2.52
C GLN A 299 -7.79 15.80 -3.04
N LYS A 300 -6.73 15.63 -3.83
CA LYS A 300 -6.43 14.33 -4.42
C LYS A 300 -6.08 13.28 -3.36
N LEU A 301 -5.34 13.63 -2.32
CA LEU A 301 -5.07 12.72 -1.20
C LEU A 301 -6.36 12.29 -0.50
N MET A 302 -7.31 13.22 -0.30
CA MET A 302 -8.63 12.89 0.24
C MET A 302 -9.41 11.97 -0.68
N GLU A 303 -9.43 12.23 -1.99
CA GLU A 303 -10.10 11.38 -2.97
C GLU A 303 -9.53 9.95 -2.97
N LEU A 304 -8.20 9.81 -2.93
CA LEU A 304 -7.52 8.50 -2.84
C LEU A 304 -7.85 7.78 -1.53
N ALA A 305 -8.09 8.52 -0.45
CA ALA A 305 -8.54 8.00 0.84
C ALA A 305 -10.04 7.65 0.87
N GLY A 306 -10.80 7.93 -0.20
CA GLY A 306 -12.25 7.73 -0.27
C GLY A 306 -13.08 8.86 0.35
N VAL A 307 -12.47 10.03 0.60
CA VAL A 307 -13.12 11.22 1.16
C VAL A 307 -13.38 12.24 0.05
N THR A 308 -14.64 12.52 -0.25
CA THR A 308 -15.00 13.42 -1.36
C THR A 308 -14.93 14.91 -0.98
N SER A 309 -15.25 15.25 0.26
CA SER A 309 -15.23 16.62 0.77
C SER A 309 -15.13 16.60 2.30
N LEU A 310 -14.46 17.60 2.88
CA LEU A 310 -14.33 17.79 4.33
C LEU A 310 -15.65 18.18 5.00
N ASP A 311 -16.62 18.71 4.25
CA ASP A 311 -17.91 19.17 4.79
C ASP A 311 -18.95 18.07 4.87
N ASN A 312 -18.93 17.14 3.90
CA ASN A 312 -19.90 16.05 3.82
C ASN A 312 -19.44 14.81 4.61
N ALA A 313 -18.12 14.61 4.75
CA ALA A 313 -17.58 13.50 5.53
C ALA A 313 -17.58 13.85 7.01
N THR A 314 -18.12 12.95 7.84
CA THR A 314 -18.28 13.14 9.28
C THR A 314 -17.56 12.08 10.09
N ASN A 315 -17.05 12.46 11.26
CA ASN A 315 -16.59 11.53 12.28
C ASN A 315 -17.76 10.70 12.84
N ARG A 316 -17.45 9.70 13.65
CA ARG A 316 -18.47 8.82 14.29
C ARG A 316 -19.50 9.59 15.12
N ASP A 317 -19.12 10.76 15.61
CA ASP A 317 -19.91 11.62 16.46
C ASP A 317 -20.77 12.62 15.66
N GLY A 318 -20.73 12.54 14.33
CA GLY A 318 -21.49 13.39 13.42
C GLY A 318 -20.84 14.74 13.11
N THR A 319 -19.69 15.06 13.71
CA THR A 319 -18.94 16.29 13.40
C THR A 319 -18.28 16.19 12.02
N PRO A 320 -18.36 17.23 11.17
CA PRO A 320 -17.71 17.22 9.86
C PRO A 320 -16.19 17.22 10.02
N TYR A 321 -15.46 16.62 9.08
CA TYR A 321 -13.99 16.57 9.11
C TYR A 321 -13.36 17.96 9.08
N ARG A 322 -14.03 18.97 8.48
CA ARG A 322 -13.59 20.37 8.55
C ARG A 322 -13.53 20.90 9.99
N GLU A 323 -14.42 20.43 10.87
CA GLU A 323 -14.53 20.92 12.25
C GLU A 323 -13.74 20.06 13.24
N GLY A 324 -13.89 18.73 13.20
CA GLY A 324 -13.23 17.82 14.13
C GLY A 324 -11.85 17.33 13.68
N GLY A 325 -11.54 17.46 12.39
CA GLY A 325 -10.33 16.89 11.81
C GLY A 325 -10.44 15.40 11.50
N THR A 326 -9.43 14.87 10.83
CA THR A 326 -9.30 13.45 10.48
C THR A 326 -7.83 13.10 10.26
N VAL A 327 -7.49 11.81 10.23
CA VAL A 327 -6.13 11.36 9.93
C VAL A 327 -6.09 10.76 8.53
N ILE A 328 -5.18 11.23 7.70
CA ILE A 328 -4.91 10.65 6.37
C ILE A 328 -3.54 9.98 6.42
N ASP A 329 -3.56 8.65 6.32
CA ASP A 329 -2.38 7.80 6.34
C ASP A 329 -1.93 7.56 4.91
N ILE A 330 -0.71 7.98 4.60
CA ILE A 330 -0.05 7.85 3.31
C ILE A 330 1.07 6.84 3.49
N GLU A 331 0.84 5.61 3.07
CA GLU A 331 1.82 4.55 3.12
C GLU A 331 2.55 4.47 1.77
N VAL A 332 3.86 4.65 1.80
CA VAL A 332 4.74 4.51 0.64
C VAL A 332 5.37 3.13 0.67
N ARG A 333 4.97 2.24 -0.24
CA ARG A 333 5.43 0.86 -0.29
C ARG A 333 6.49 0.66 -1.36
N TYR A 334 7.70 0.32 -0.94
CA TYR A 334 8.79 -0.07 -1.83
C TYR A 334 8.78 -1.57 -2.15
N SER A 335 9.06 -1.91 -3.41
CA SER A 335 9.28 -3.28 -3.85
C SER A 335 10.22 -3.33 -5.05
N ASN A 336 11.05 -4.37 -5.11
CA ASN A 336 11.86 -4.72 -6.29
C ASN A 336 11.35 -6.00 -6.97
N LEU A 337 10.21 -6.54 -6.51
CA LEU A 337 9.61 -7.76 -7.03
C LEU A 337 8.41 -7.42 -7.93
N VAL A 338 8.48 -7.92 -9.16
CA VAL A 338 7.45 -7.84 -10.18
C VAL A 338 7.04 -9.27 -10.54
N PRO A 339 5.75 -9.63 -10.44
CA PRO A 339 5.25 -10.93 -10.85
C PRO A 339 5.67 -11.27 -12.29
N PHE A 340 6.11 -12.51 -12.50
CA PHE A 340 6.62 -13.11 -13.74
C PHE A 340 7.93 -12.54 -14.31
N GLU A 341 8.35 -11.35 -13.92
CA GLU A 341 9.56 -10.70 -14.46
C GLU A 341 10.78 -10.89 -13.55
N SER A 342 10.59 -10.85 -12.23
CA SER A 342 11.71 -10.86 -11.26
C SER A 342 12.53 -12.13 -11.21
N THR A 343 11.92 -13.29 -11.46
CA THR A 343 12.63 -14.56 -11.58
C THR A 343 13.70 -14.56 -12.68
N PHE A 344 13.51 -13.76 -13.73
CA PHE A 344 14.45 -13.67 -14.86
C PHE A 344 15.50 -12.54 -14.69
N GLY A 345 15.62 -11.98 -13.48
CA GLY A 345 16.56 -10.91 -13.18
C GLY A 345 16.03 -9.50 -13.50
N HIS A 346 14.74 -9.35 -13.79
CA HIS A 346 14.10 -8.05 -14.01
C HIS A 346 13.34 -7.62 -12.75
N GLY A 347 13.93 -6.73 -11.96
CA GLY A 347 13.35 -6.24 -10.72
C GLY A 347 13.83 -4.83 -10.42
N GLU A 348 13.37 -3.85 -11.21
CA GLU A 348 13.62 -2.46 -10.89
C GLU A 348 12.89 -2.11 -9.60
N ILE A 349 13.56 -1.37 -8.72
CA ILE A 349 12.93 -0.83 -7.52
C ILE A 349 11.83 0.10 -7.99
N THR A 350 10.64 -0.04 -7.44
CA THR A 350 9.51 0.87 -7.62
C THR A 350 8.86 1.14 -6.27
N TYR A 351 8.11 2.22 -6.17
CA TYR A 351 7.27 2.48 -5.00
C TYR A 351 5.85 2.80 -5.41
N GLU A 352 4.91 2.53 -4.50
CA GLU A 352 3.52 2.90 -4.68
C GLU A 352 2.94 3.57 -3.44
N TYR A 353 2.17 4.64 -3.64
CA TYR A 353 1.40 5.31 -2.60
C TYR A 353 0.06 4.61 -2.38
N ARG A 354 -0.19 4.24 -1.13
CA ARG A 354 -1.48 3.79 -0.63
C ARG A 354 -1.99 4.81 0.38
N VAL A 355 -3.07 5.49 0.04
CA VAL A 355 -3.67 6.53 0.90
C VAL A 355 -4.94 5.97 1.54
N THR A 356 -5.10 6.16 2.85
CA THR A 356 -6.28 5.70 3.59
C THR A 356 -6.70 6.71 4.64
N ALA A 357 -8.01 6.87 4.86
CA ALA A 357 -8.53 7.69 5.94
C ALA A 357 -8.66 6.86 7.23
N LYS A 358 -8.11 7.37 8.33
CA LYS A 358 -8.24 6.82 9.68
C LYS A 358 -9.07 7.81 10.52
N PRO A 359 -10.40 7.65 10.59
CA PRO A 359 -11.26 8.59 11.31
C PRO A 359 -10.93 8.61 12.80
N LEU A 360 -10.80 9.80 13.36
CA LEU A 360 -10.51 10.06 14.76
C LEU A 360 -11.49 11.12 15.27
N HIS A 361 -11.95 11.00 16.52
CA HIS A 361 -12.94 11.93 17.12
C HIS A 361 -12.50 13.39 17.00
N GLU A 362 -11.25 13.65 17.33
CA GLU A 362 -10.67 14.98 17.34
C GLU A 362 -9.17 14.90 17.08
N VAL A 363 -8.71 15.69 16.11
CA VAL A 363 -7.29 15.93 15.84
C VAL A 363 -7.03 17.40 16.18
N GLN A 364 -6.24 17.65 17.23
CA GLN A 364 -5.96 19.01 17.68
C GLN A 364 -4.49 19.23 18.08
N ASP A 365 -4.05 20.47 17.95
CA ASP A 365 -2.76 21.01 18.42
C ASP A 365 -3.01 22.37 19.08
N ASP A 366 -2.40 22.59 20.25
CA ASP A 366 -2.57 23.79 21.06
C ASP A 366 -1.25 24.58 21.07
N LEU A 367 -1.30 25.82 20.59
CA LEU A 367 -0.13 26.67 20.42
C LEU A 367 -0.26 27.98 21.19
N LEU A 368 0.84 28.41 21.81
CA LEU A 368 0.94 29.74 22.42
C LEU A 368 1.60 30.68 21.41
N ARG A 369 0.81 31.51 20.73
CA ARG A 369 1.30 32.33 19.60
C ARG A 369 2.07 33.56 20.06
N PHE A 370 1.56 34.25 21.08
CA PHE A 370 2.15 35.47 21.62
C PHE A 370 2.08 35.46 23.15
N TRP A 371 3.22 35.21 23.78
CA TRP A 371 3.43 35.50 25.19
C TRP A 371 4.84 36.04 25.38
N GLN A 372 4.94 37.29 25.83
CA GLN A 372 6.19 37.84 26.30
C GLN A 372 6.30 37.60 27.80
N PRO A 373 7.46 37.16 28.33
CA PRO A 373 7.64 36.99 29.77
C PRO A 373 7.29 38.27 30.54
N GLY A 374 6.26 38.21 31.38
CA GLY A 374 5.77 39.37 32.13
C GLY A 374 4.55 40.08 31.53
N SER A 375 4.08 39.68 30.35
CA SER A 375 2.79 40.10 29.81
C SER A 375 1.64 39.55 30.65
N THR A 376 0.64 40.38 30.92
CA THR A 376 -0.63 39.99 31.55
C THR A 376 -1.65 39.49 30.55
N THR A 377 -1.30 39.45 29.26
CA THR A 377 -2.13 38.91 28.18
C THR A 377 -1.38 37.83 27.42
N ARG A 378 -2.12 36.80 27.00
CA ARG A 378 -1.62 35.78 26.08
C ARG A 378 -2.67 35.44 25.05
N THR A 379 -2.22 35.04 23.87
CA THR A 379 -3.10 34.53 22.81
C THR A 379 -2.79 33.07 22.58
N LEU A 380 -3.78 32.23 22.84
CA LEU A 380 -3.75 30.80 22.55
C LEU A 380 -4.39 30.54 21.20
N GLU A 381 -3.84 29.60 20.47
CA GLU A 381 -4.37 29.17 19.19
C GLU A 381 -4.56 27.65 19.23
N ARG A 382 -5.82 27.21 19.19
CA ARG A 382 -6.18 25.81 19.08
C ARG A 382 -6.50 25.49 17.64
N ARG A 383 -5.84 24.49 17.09
CA ARG A 383 -5.92 24.13 15.68
C ARG A 383 -6.55 22.76 15.53
N HIS A 384 -7.57 22.66 14.69
CA HIS A 384 -8.16 21.39 14.28
C HIS A 384 -7.99 21.22 12.78
N GLY A 385 -7.79 19.99 12.34
CA GLY A 385 -7.74 19.72 10.91
C GLY A 385 -7.23 18.33 10.56
N VAL A 386 -6.64 18.24 9.38
CA VAL A 386 -6.24 16.97 8.79
C VAL A 386 -4.81 16.66 9.18
N LEU A 387 -4.60 15.56 9.90
CA LEU A 387 -3.27 15.04 10.19
C LEU A 387 -2.84 14.11 9.06
N PHE A 388 -1.88 14.55 8.25
CA PHE A 388 -1.21 13.70 7.28
C PHE A 388 -0.09 12.93 7.96
N VAL A 389 -0.08 11.62 7.80
CA VAL A 389 0.96 10.73 8.32
C VAL A 389 1.56 9.95 7.15
N VAL A 390 2.78 10.30 6.76
CA VAL A 390 3.55 9.58 5.74
C VAL A 390 4.43 8.54 6.43
N THR A 391 4.28 7.29 5.99
CA THR A 391 5.11 6.18 6.45
C THR A 391 5.77 5.51 5.25
N VAL A 392 7.05 5.17 5.39
CA VAL A 392 7.78 4.40 4.38
C VAL A 392 7.84 2.95 4.84
N SER A 393 7.29 2.05 4.02
CA SER A 393 7.25 0.62 4.25
C SER A 393 7.57 -0.12 2.95
N GLY A 394 7.51 -1.45 2.97
CA GLY A 394 7.74 -2.27 1.79
C GLY A 394 8.69 -3.41 2.08
N HIS A 395 8.99 -4.19 1.05
CA HIS A 395 9.87 -5.34 1.15
C HIS A 395 10.73 -5.44 -0.11
N PHE A 396 12.02 -5.72 0.06
CA PHE A 396 12.89 -6.13 -1.03
C PHE A 396 13.14 -7.63 -0.98
N GLY A 397 12.99 -8.27 -2.13
CA GLY A 397 13.34 -9.66 -2.33
C GLY A 397 14.82 -9.82 -2.68
N PHE A 398 15.50 -10.68 -1.93
CA PHE A 398 16.87 -11.11 -2.21
C PHE A 398 16.86 -12.60 -2.53
N PHE A 399 17.55 -13.01 -3.60
CA PHE A 399 17.54 -14.42 -3.99
C PHE A 399 18.14 -15.29 -2.88
N SER A 400 17.39 -16.27 -2.40
CA SER A 400 17.81 -17.19 -1.36
C SER A 400 17.83 -18.62 -1.88
N ILE A 401 19.02 -19.22 -1.92
CA ILE A 401 19.18 -20.62 -2.29
C ILE A 401 18.44 -21.55 -1.32
N LEU A 402 18.33 -21.15 -0.04
CA LEU A 402 17.58 -21.91 0.96
C LEU A 402 16.10 -21.98 0.59
N ASN A 403 15.48 -20.84 0.27
CA ASN A 403 14.07 -20.80 -0.14
C ASN A 403 13.83 -21.60 -1.43
N LEU A 404 14.76 -21.51 -2.39
CA LEU A 404 14.68 -22.34 -3.60
C LEU A 404 14.74 -23.84 -3.28
N MET A 405 15.64 -24.27 -2.40
CA MET A 405 15.75 -25.68 -2.00
C MET A 405 14.50 -26.16 -1.25
N LEU A 406 13.90 -25.32 -0.42
CA LEU A 406 12.64 -25.62 0.26
C LEU A 406 11.51 -25.83 -0.76
N MET A 407 11.35 -24.94 -1.74
CA MET A 407 10.32 -25.10 -2.78
C MET A 407 10.56 -26.34 -3.66
N LEU A 408 11.82 -26.67 -3.98
CA LEU A 408 12.12 -27.91 -4.71
C LEU A 408 11.78 -29.16 -3.88
N ALA A 409 11.99 -29.13 -2.57
CA ALA A 409 11.59 -30.22 -1.68
C ALA A 409 10.06 -30.34 -1.60
N GLU A 410 9.35 -29.21 -1.53
CA GLU A 410 7.87 -29.18 -1.58
C GLU A 410 7.36 -29.76 -2.89
N ALA A 411 7.93 -29.38 -4.04
CA ALA A 411 7.59 -29.95 -5.33
C ALA A 411 7.81 -31.48 -5.35
N ALA A 412 8.97 -31.96 -4.88
CA ALA A 412 9.27 -33.39 -4.80
C ALA A 412 8.28 -34.15 -3.91
N SER A 413 7.85 -33.55 -2.80
CA SER A 413 6.84 -34.12 -1.91
C SER A 413 5.47 -34.22 -2.60
N MET A 414 5.07 -33.20 -3.36
CA MET A 414 3.81 -33.21 -4.12
C MET A 414 3.82 -34.27 -5.22
N LEU A 415 4.98 -34.52 -5.86
CA LEU A 415 5.13 -35.62 -6.82
C LEU A 415 4.90 -36.99 -6.16
N ALA A 416 5.40 -37.20 -4.94
CA ALA A 416 5.15 -38.44 -4.19
C ALA A 416 3.67 -38.59 -3.81
N VAL A 417 2.98 -37.49 -3.49
CA VAL A 417 1.52 -37.53 -3.25
C VAL A 417 0.77 -37.87 -4.54
N ALA A 418 1.20 -37.33 -5.68
CA ALA A 418 0.57 -37.63 -6.97
C ALA A 418 0.70 -39.13 -7.33
N THR A 419 1.85 -39.76 -7.10
CA THR A 419 2.02 -41.21 -7.34
C THR A 419 1.12 -42.03 -6.43
N LEU A 420 1.04 -41.69 -5.14
CA LEU A 420 0.15 -42.37 -4.19
C LEU A 420 -1.32 -42.25 -4.61
N LEU A 421 -1.74 -41.08 -5.06
CA LEU A 421 -3.11 -40.85 -5.51
C LEU A 421 -3.41 -41.65 -6.78
N THR A 422 -2.51 -41.65 -7.76
CA THR A 422 -2.67 -42.47 -8.96
C THR A 422 -2.69 -43.96 -8.67
N ASP A 423 -1.90 -44.41 -7.70
CA ASP A 423 -1.89 -45.80 -7.25
C ASP A 423 -3.24 -46.20 -6.63
N LYS A 424 -3.85 -45.32 -5.82
CA LYS A 424 -5.17 -45.58 -5.25
C LYS A 424 -6.27 -45.57 -6.32
N ILE A 425 -6.18 -44.68 -7.29
CA ILE A 425 -7.11 -44.67 -8.44
C ILE A 425 -6.98 -45.95 -9.25
N ALA A 426 -5.75 -46.42 -9.53
CA ALA A 426 -5.50 -47.64 -10.28
C ALA A 426 -6.14 -48.86 -9.61
N ILE A 427 -6.00 -48.98 -8.29
CA ILE A 427 -6.40 -50.17 -7.53
C ILE A 427 -7.89 -50.18 -7.17
N TYR A 428 -8.54 -49.02 -7.01
CA TYR A 428 -9.92 -48.96 -6.51
C TYR A 428 -10.93 -48.41 -7.51
N MET A 429 -10.53 -47.58 -8.47
CA MET A 429 -11.47 -46.83 -9.32
C MET A 429 -11.46 -47.28 -10.78
N MET A 430 -10.40 -47.94 -11.25
CA MET A 430 -10.32 -48.40 -12.63
C MET A 430 -11.12 -49.69 -12.85
N GLU A 431 -11.67 -49.84 -14.06
CA GLU A 431 -12.46 -51.02 -14.47
C GLU A 431 -11.68 -52.35 -14.32
N ARG A 432 -10.36 -52.32 -14.45
CA ARG A 432 -9.47 -53.48 -14.27
C ARG A 432 -8.66 -53.42 -12.96
N ALA A 433 -9.26 -52.86 -11.91
CA ALA A 433 -8.70 -52.71 -10.56
C ALA A 433 -7.96 -53.96 -10.06
N ASP A 434 -8.57 -55.14 -10.17
CA ASP A 434 -8.02 -56.41 -9.69
C ASP A 434 -6.68 -56.77 -10.36
N VAL A 435 -6.55 -56.47 -11.66
CA VAL A 435 -5.31 -56.72 -12.42
C VAL A 435 -4.19 -55.81 -11.93
N TYR A 436 -4.48 -54.53 -11.65
CA TYR A 436 -3.49 -53.62 -11.08
C TYR A 436 -3.10 -54.02 -9.66
N PHE A 437 -4.05 -54.49 -8.84
CA PHE A 437 -3.80 -54.96 -7.48
C PHE A 437 -2.81 -56.13 -7.47
N HIS A 438 -3.10 -57.20 -8.24
CA HIS A 438 -2.23 -58.38 -8.30
C HIS A 438 -0.89 -58.12 -9.00
N SER A 439 -0.80 -57.11 -9.87
CA SER A 439 0.48 -56.71 -10.47
C SER A 439 1.36 -55.93 -9.50
N LYS A 440 0.77 -55.23 -8.52
CA LYS A 440 1.48 -54.39 -7.54
C LYS A 440 1.83 -55.15 -6.25
N TYR A 441 0.93 -55.98 -5.76
CA TYR A 441 1.08 -56.70 -4.50
C TYR A 441 1.37 -58.19 -4.74
N GLU A 442 2.43 -58.68 -4.11
CA GLU A 442 2.72 -60.11 -4.02
C GLU A 442 2.31 -60.59 -2.63
N GLU A 443 1.28 -61.44 -2.57
CA GLU A 443 0.81 -62.01 -1.31
C GLU A 443 1.74 -63.13 -0.85
N THR A 444 2.49 -62.90 0.23
CA THR A 444 3.29 -63.94 0.88
C THR A 444 2.55 -64.47 2.10
N ARG A 445 2.27 -65.78 2.13
CA ARG A 445 1.74 -66.45 3.33
C ARG A 445 2.91 -66.75 4.26
N LEU A 446 2.81 -66.27 5.50
CA LEU A 446 3.71 -66.72 6.56
C LEU A 446 3.48 -68.24 6.76
N PRO A 447 4.54 -69.05 6.91
CA PRO A 447 4.38 -70.42 7.35
C PRO A 447 3.60 -70.42 8.67
N PRO A 448 2.64 -71.33 8.86
CA PRO A 448 1.98 -71.46 10.16
C PRO A 448 3.05 -71.74 11.22
N ASP A 449 2.92 -71.09 12.38
CA ASP A 449 3.81 -71.33 13.51
C ASP A 449 3.85 -72.84 13.81
N ALA A 450 5.04 -73.37 14.10
CA ALA A 450 5.29 -74.79 14.33
C ALA A 450 4.65 -75.35 15.64
N GLY A 451 3.48 -74.85 16.03
CA GLY A 451 2.73 -75.20 17.23
C GLY A 451 1.27 -75.62 16.99
N GLU A 452 0.72 -75.47 15.79
CA GLU A 452 -0.66 -75.91 15.46
C GLU A 452 -0.66 -77.00 14.39
N ALA A 453 -0.03 -78.14 14.70
CA ALA A 453 -0.39 -79.39 14.06
C ALA A 453 -1.69 -79.91 14.70
N GLU A 454 -2.82 -79.66 14.04
CA GLU A 454 -4.09 -80.33 14.34
C GLU A 454 -3.89 -81.86 14.24
N PRO A 455 -4.41 -82.66 15.19
CA PRO A 455 -4.27 -84.11 15.13
C PRO A 455 -5.05 -84.69 13.95
N ALA A 456 -4.37 -85.50 13.14
CA ALA A 456 -4.95 -86.26 12.04
C ALA A 456 -6.18 -87.05 12.51
N LYS A 457 -7.33 -86.81 11.87
CA LYS A 457 -8.50 -87.68 11.99
C LYS A 457 -8.33 -88.91 11.09
N ALA A 458 -8.47 -90.06 11.75
CA ALA A 458 -8.70 -91.44 11.31
C ALA A 458 -7.50 -92.37 11.47
#